data_AF-A0A7Z9N4H0-F1
#
_entry.id   AF-A0A7Z9N4H0-F1
#
_cell.length_a   1.000
_cell.length_b   1.000
_cell.length_c   1.000
_cell.angle_alpha   90.00
_cell.angle_beta   90.00
_cell.angle_gamma   90.00
#
_symmetry.space_group_name_H-M   'P 1'
#
loop_
_entity.id
_entity.type
_entity.pdbx_description
1 polymer ?
#
loop_
_entity_poly.entity_id
_entity_poly.type
_entity_poly.pdbx_seq_one_letter_code
_entity_poly.pdbx_strand_id
1 'polypeptide(L)' 'FQIVNLRDIAKLEVNTVDASVMFDNGLIRSTLKPIKVLGDGQLDTVIDVTASAFSASAKDKIKKAGGSAIVL' A
#
# COMPACT_ATOMS: atom_id res chain seq x y z
N PHE A 1 -0.76 -5.54 -13.43
CA PHE A 1 -0.60 -4.84 -12.15
C PHE A 1 -0.10 -5.82 -11.12
N GLN A 2 0.80 -5.38 -10.23
CA GLN A 2 1.21 -6.14 -9.05
C GLN A 2 0.20 -5.88 -7.94
N ILE A 3 -0.39 -6.94 -7.41
CA ILE A 3 -1.45 -6.82 -6.41
C ILE A 3 -0.81 -6.83 -5.04
N VAL A 4 -1.09 -5.79 -4.25
CA VAL A 4 -0.64 -5.66 -2.86
C VAL A 4 -1.87 -5.44 -1.98
N ASN A 5 -1.97 -6.16 -0.87
CA ASN A 5 -3.09 -6.03 0.05
C ASN A 5 -2.70 -5.19 1.26
N LEU A 6 -3.67 -4.48 1.85
CA LEU A 6 -3.45 -3.71 3.07
C LEU A 6 -2.96 -4.58 4.24
N ARG A 7 -3.37 -5.84 4.33
CA ARG A 7 -2.89 -6.78 5.36
C ARG A 7 -1.37 -6.96 5.35
N ASP A 8 -0.75 -6.92 4.17
CA ASP A 8 0.69 -7.14 4.02
C ASP A 8 1.45 -5.84 4.28
N ILE A 9 0.84 -4.71 3.90
CA ILE A 9 1.33 -3.37 4.24
C ILE A 9 1.28 -3.15 5.75
N ALA A 10 0.21 -3.56 6.43
CA ALA A 10 0.05 -3.42 7.87
C ALA A 10 1.13 -4.18 8.67
N LYS A 11 1.64 -5.29 8.14
CA LYS A 11 2.73 -6.08 8.75
C LYS A 11 4.09 -5.40 8.69
N LEU A 12 4.28 -4.41 7.82
CA LEU A 12 5.55 -3.71 7.72
C LEU A 12 5.82 -2.83 8.95
N GLU A 13 4.79 -2.46 9.72
CA GLU A 13 4.89 -1.57 10.90
C GLU A 13 5.68 -0.27 10.63
N VAL A 14 5.69 0.18 9.37
CA VAL A 14 6.33 1.42 8.93
C VAL A 14 5.28 2.47 8.62
N ASN A 15 5.62 3.74 8.84
CA ASN A 15 4.76 4.88 8.53
C ASN A 15 4.74 5.22 7.04
N THR A 16 5.73 4.78 6.26
CA THR A 16 5.90 5.18 4.86
C THR A 16 6.21 3.94 4.02
N VAL A 17 5.36 3.67 3.05
CA VAL A 17 5.40 2.47 2.21
C VAL A 17 5.48 2.90 0.75
N ASP A 18 6.71 2.95 0.27
CA ASP A 18 7.03 3.22 -1.13
C ASP A 18 7.27 1.94 -1.93
N ALA A 19 7.31 2.07 -3.25
CA ALA A 19 7.61 0.95 -4.15
C ALA A 19 8.92 0.23 -3.79
N SER A 20 9.96 0.96 -3.35
CA SER A 20 11.22 0.38 -2.89
C SER A 20 11.02 -0.48 -1.63
N VAL A 21 10.32 0.04 -0.62
CA VAL A 21 10.02 -0.70 0.62
C VAL A 21 9.20 -1.95 0.32
N MET A 22 8.20 -1.84 -0.56
CA MET A 22 7.43 -3.01 -1.01
C MET A 22 8.30 -4.03 -1.74
N PHE A 23 9.30 -3.59 -2.51
CA PHE A 23 10.19 -4.48 -3.25
C PHE A 23 11.18 -5.18 -2.32
N ASP A 24 11.79 -4.44 -1.40
CA ASP A 24 12.75 -4.97 -0.42
C ASP A 24 12.10 -5.99 0.53
N ASN A 25 10.82 -5.79 0.84
CA ASN A 25 10.02 -6.74 1.63
C ASN A 25 9.39 -7.85 0.78
N GLY A 26 9.67 -7.90 -0.52
CA GLY A 26 9.18 -8.95 -1.42
C GLY A 26 7.68 -8.90 -1.71
N LEU A 27 6.98 -7.81 -1.36
CA LEU A 27 5.56 -7.60 -1.70
C LEU A 27 5.35 -7.36 -3.19
N ILE A 28 6.34 -6.78 -3.85
CA ILE A 28 6.37 -6.60 -5.30
C ILE A 28 7.65 -7.21 -5.87
N ARG A 29 7.58 -7.67 -7.13
CA ARG A 29 8.71 -8.25 -7.86
C ARG A 29 9.48 -7.23 -8.70
N SER A 30 8.96 -6.02 -8.86
CA SER A 30 9.61 -4.96 -9.61
C SER A 30 9.01 -3.60 -9.29
N THR A 31 9.83 -2.59 -9.05
CA THR A 31 9.36 -1.20 -8.89
C THR A 31 8.87 -0.56 -10.20
N LEU A 32 9.27 -1.13 -11.35
CA LEU A 32 8.94 -0.62 -12.69
C LEU A 32 7.56 -1.08 -13.19
N LYS A 33 6.95 -2.08 -12.54
CA LYS A 33 5.63 -2.61 -12.94
C LYS A 33 4.54 -1.93 -12.14
N PRO A 34 3.39 -1.60 -12.77
CA PRO A 34 2.35 -0.84 -12.11
C PRO A 34 1.77 -1.60 -10.93
N ILE A 35 1.67 -0.93 -9.78
CA ILE A 35 1.26 -1.50 -8.49
C ILE A 35 -0.21 -1.16 -8.25
N LYS A 36 -1.02 -2.14 -7.87
CA LYS A 36 -2.42 -1.96 -7.50
C LYS A 36 -2.64 -2.42 -6.08
N VAL A 37 -2.96 -1.47 -5.20
CA VAL A 37 -3.27 -1.73 -3.80
C VAL A 37 -4.75 -2.06 -3.64
N LEU A 38 -5.04 -3.17 -2.97
CA LEU A 38 -6.37 -3.63 -2.64
C LEU A 38 -6.64 -3.46 -1.15
N GLY A 39 -7.86 -3.06 -0.82
CA GLY A 39 -8.33 -2.81 0.54
C GLY A 39 -8.59 -4.06 1.37
N ASP A 40 -7.86 -5.14 1.14
CA ASP A 40 -8.02 -6.41 1.85
C ASP A 40 -7.12 -6.43 3.09
N GLY A 41 -7.72 -6.54 4.28
CA GLY A 41 -7.07 -6.32 5.58
C GLY A 41 -7.54 -5.06 6.31
N GLN A 42 -7.14 -4.91 7.57
CA GLN A 42 -7.34 -3.71 8.37
C GLN A 42 -6.03 -2.91 8.43
N LEU A 43 -6.18 -1.59 8.56
CA LEU A 43 -5.08 -0.65 8.66
C LEU A 43 -5.41 0.22 9.87
N ASP A 44 -4.76 -0.06 10.99
CA ASP A 44 -5.02 0.61 12.27
C ASP A 44 -3.98 1.70 12.59
N THR A 45 -2.95 1.79 11.76
CA THR A 45 -1.86 2.76 11.88
C THR A 45 -1.92 3.79 10.76
N VAL A 46 -1.39 4.99 11.03
CA VAL A 46 -1.22 6.03 10.01
C VAL A 46 -0.07 5.62 9.10
N ILE A 47 -0.38 5.28 7.84
CA ILE A 47 0.60 4.85 6.84
C ILE A 47 0.40 5.64 5.55
N ASP A 48 1.48 6.20 5.03
CA ASP A 48 1.54 6.78 3.71
C ASP A 48 1.96 5.71 2.69
N VAL A 49 1.12 5.45 1.70
CA VAL A 49 1.33 4.39 0.71
C VAL A 49 1.43 5.01 -0.68
N THR A 50 2.50 4.70 -1.40
CA THR A 50 2.74 5.14 -2.78
C THR A 50 2.59 3.98 -3.75
N ALA A 51 1.65 4.07 -4.71
CA ALA A 51 1.42 3.03 -5.72
C ALA A 51 0.78 3.57 -6.99
N SER A 52 0.80 2.82 -8.10
CA SER A 52 0.21 3.28 -9.37
C SER A 52 -1.32 3.31 -9.38
N ALA A 53 -1.97 2.52 -8.52
CA ALA A 53 -3.43 2.46 -8.42
C ALA A 53 -3.88 1.95 -7.05
N PHE A 54 -5.03 2.42 -6.59
CA PHE A 54 -5.68 1.96 -5.35
C PHE A 54 -7.14 1.63 -5.63
N SER A 55 -7.63 0.54 -5.05
CA SER A 55 -9.08 0.26 -5.06
C SER A 55 -9.85 1.25 -4.20
N ALA A 56 -11.16 1.38 -4.45
CA ALA A 56 -12.03 2.25 -3.65
C ALA A 56 -11.94 1.91 -2.15
N SER A 57 -12.07 0.64 -1.80
CA SER A 57 -11.95 0.15 -0.42
C SER A 57 -10.57 0.40 0.19
N ALA A 58 -9.50 0.37 -0.62
CA ALA A 58 -8.15 0.68 -0.12
C ALA A 58 -8.04 2.15 0.26
N LYS A 59 -8.49 3.06 -0.64
CA LYS A 59 -8.47 4.51 -0.38
C LYS A 59 -9.29 4.86 0.85
N ASP A 60 -10.47 4.27 1.00
CA ASP A 60 -11.33 4.52 2.16
C ASP A 60 -10.68 4.07 3.47
N LYS A 61 -10.03 2.90 3.47
CA LYS A 61 -9.34 2.39 4.66
C LYS A 61 -8.10 3.22 5.02
N ILE A 62 -7.29 3.59 4.03
CA ILE A 62 -6.12 4.45 4.24
C ILE A 62 -6.54 5.81 4.81
N LYS A 63 -7.59 6.43 4.25
CA LYS A 63 -8.15 7.68 4.80
C LYS A 63 -8.71 7.52 6.21
N LYS A 64 -9.41 6.42 6.50
CA LYS A 64 -9.94 6.13 7.84
C LYS A 64 -8.83 5.96 8.88
N ALA A 65 -7.72 5.36 8.48
CA ALA A 65 -6.54 5.22 9.32
C ALA A 65 -5.76 6.54 9.48
N GLY A 66 -6.14 7.60 8.76
CA GLY A 66 -5.47 8.91 8.78
C GLY A 66 -4.21 9.00 7.92
N GLY A 67 -3.95 8.00 7.07
CA GLY A 67 -2.79 7.96 6.16
C GLY A 67 -3.05 8.57 4.78
N SER A 68 -2.00 8.67 3.95
CA SER A 68 -2.06 9.20 2.59
C SER A 68 -1.92 8.12 1.53
N ALA A 69 -2.75 8.13 0.50
CA ALA A 69 -2.61 7.27 -0.68
C ALA A 69 -2.08 8.10 -1.86
N ILE A 70 -0.79 7.99 -2.17
CA ILE A 70 -0.11 8.71 -3.23
C ILE A 70 -0.12 7.87 -4.51
N VAL A 71 -0.69 8.43 -5.58
CA VAL A 71 -0.75 7.76 -6.89
C VAL A 71 0.37 8.26 -7.79
N LEU A 72 1.17 7.35 -8.35
CA LEU A 72 2.20 7.62 -9.38
C LEU A 72 1.72 7.22 -10.78
#